data_AF-A0A9W3TJB1-F1
#
_entry.id   AF-A0A9W3TJB1-F1
#
_cell.length_a   1.000
_cell.length_b   1.000
_cell.length_c   1.000
_cell.angle_alpha   90.00
_cell.angle_beta   90.00
_cell.angle_gamma   90.00
#
_symmetry.space_group_name_H-M   'P 1'
#
loop_
_entity.id
_entity.type
_entity.pdbx_description
1 polymer ?
#
loop_
_entity_poly.entity_id
_entity_poly.type
_entity_poly.pdbx_seq_one_letter_code
_entity_poly.pdbx_strand_id
1 'polypeptide(L)' 'MLRVQDLNNEMQQAINDRDIIEKFISVQGENLPDVVRDTLQKRIKHLNSLISDCKLRINVHN' A
#
# COMPACT_ATOMS: atom_id res chain seq x y z
N MET A 1 18.00 10.19 -12.36
CA MET A 1 17.01 9.41 -13.15
C MET A 1 16.68 8.06 -12.51
N LEU A 2 17.67 7.21 -12.18
CA LEU A 2 17.46 5.89 -11.54
C LEU A 2 16.65 5.97 -10.23
N ARG A 3 16.93 6.96 -9.36
CA ARG A 3 16.24 7.09 -8.07
C ARG A 3 14.72 7.34 -8.18
N VAL A 4 14.28 8.11 -9.17
CA VAL A 4 12.85 8.37 -9.41
C VAL A 4 12.17 7.13 -9.97
N GLN A 5 12.86 6.34 -10.81
CA GLN A 5 12.35 5.05 -11.28
C GLN A 5 12.19 4.05 -10.13
N ASP A 6 13.18 3.96 -9.24
CA ASP A 6 13.10 3.08 -8.06
C ASP A 6 11.92 3.47 -7.16
N LEU A 7 11.73 4.76 -6.91
CA LEU A 7 10.60 5.28 -6.13
C LEU A 7 9.25 5.01 -6.79
N ASN A 8 9.16 5.11 -8.12
CA ASN A 8 7.95 4.77 -8.85
C ASN A 8 7.64 3.28 -8.75
N ASN A 9 8.65 2.42 -8.88
CA ASN A 9 8.49 0.97 -8.75
C ASN A 9 8.04 0.59 -7.33
N GLU A 10 8.66 1.17 -6.31
CA GLU A 10 8.29 0.98 -4.90
C GLU A 10 6.85 1.42 -4.63
N MET A 11 6.45 2.59 -5.15
CA MET A 11 5.09 3.09 -5.05
C MET A 11 4.07 2.17 -5.73
N GLN A 12 4.38 1.70 -6.95
CA GLN A 12 3.48 0.80 -7.69
C GLN A 12 3.33 -0.55 -6.99
N GLN A 13 4.41 -1.10 -6.44
CA GLN A 13 4.32 -2.31 -5.63
C GLN A 13 3.42 -2.10 -4.40
N ALA A 14 3.58 -0.97 -3.70
CA ALA A 14 2.76 -0.66 -2.53
C ALA A 14 1.27 -0.48 -2.87
N ILE A 15 0.95 0.10 -4.04
CA ILE A 15 -0.43 0.21 -4.55
C ILE A 15 -1.00 -1.18 -4.83
N ASN A 16 -0.27 -2.02 -5.57
CA ASN A 16 -0.71 -3.37 -5.90
C ASN A 16 -0.97 -4.21 -4.65
N ASP A 17 -0.04 -4.20 -3.70
CA ASP A 17 -0.19 -4.92 -2.42
C ASP A 17 -1.43 -4.45 -1.65
N ARG A 18 -1.70 -3.14 -1.62
CA ARG A 18 -2.85 -2.57 -0.93
C ARG A 18 -4.15 -3.03 -1.61
N ASP A 19 -4.22 -2.94 -2.93
CA ASP A 19 -5.41 -3.28 -3.69
C ASP A 19 -5.74 -4.78 -3.58
N ILE A 20 -4.73 -5.65 -3.51
CA ILE A 20 -4.91 -7.09 -3.23
C ILE A 20 -5.53 -7.30 -1.84
N ILE A 21 -5.04 -6.60 -0.82
CA ILE A 21 -5.55 -6.74 0.55
C ILE A 21 -6.99 -6.21 0.65
N GLU A 22 -7.27 -5.05 0.06
CA GLU A 22 -8.62 -4.47 0.03
C GLU A 22 -9.61 -5.41 -0.65
N LYS A 23 -9.21 -5.98 -1.80
CA LYS A 23 -10.03 -6.98 -2.51
C LYS A 23 -10.24 -8.23 -1.67
N PHE A 24 -9.22 -8.72 -0.98
CA PHE A 24 -9.34 -9.88 -0.11
C PHE A 24 -10.33 -9.62 1.04
N ILE A 25 -10.21 -8.48 1.74
CA ILE A 25 -11.15 -8.09 2.80
C ILE A 25 -12.57 -7.99 2.23
N SER A 26 -12.74 -7.38 1.06
CA SER A 26 -14.06 -7.22 0.42
C SER A 26 -14.69 -8.55 0.04
N VAL A 27 -13.91 -9.55 -0.40
CA VAL A 27 -14.41 -10.88 -0.78
C VAL A 27 -14.77 -11.70 0.46
N GLN A 28 -13.97 -11.61 1.53
CA GLN A 28 -14.21 -12.38 2.75
C GLN A 28 -15.33 -11.77 3.62
N GLY A 29 -15.48 -10.44 3.61
CA GLY A 29 -16.57 -9.75 4.31
C GLY A 29 -16.59 -10.03 5.81
N GLU A 30 -17.71 -10.55 6.31
CA GLU A 30 -17.91 -10.91 7.73
C GLU A 30 -17.22 -12.23 8.13
N ASN A 31 -16.78 -13.06 7.18
CA ASN A 31 -16.10 -14.34 7.48
C ASN A 31 -14.66 -14.16 7.99
N LEU A 32 -14.15 -12.93 7.96
CA LEU A 32 -12.79 -12.65 8.37
C LEU A 32 -12.71 -12.45 9.89
N PRO A 33 -11.90 -13.24 10.62
CA PRO A 33 -11.71 -13.04 12.06
C PRO A 33 -11.20 -11.62 12.36
N ASP A 34 -11.67 -11.02 13.44
CA ASP A 34 -11.36 -9.62 13.79
C ASP A 34 -9.86 -9.34 13.86
N VAL A 35 -9.09 -10.26 14.47
CA VAL A 35 -7.62 -10.14 14.54
C VAL A 35 -6.97 -10.08 13.16
N VAL A 36 -7.50 -10.83 12.19
CA VAL A 36 -7.02 -10.82 10.80
C VAL A 36 -7.43 -9.51 10.13
N ARG A 37 -8.69 -9.09 10.30
CA ARG A 37 -9.22 -7.82 9.77
C ARG A 37 -8.38 -6.64 10.25
N ASP A 38 -8.14 -6.53 11.55
CA ASP A 38 -7.37 -5.46 12.16
C ASP A 38 -5.93 -5.44 11.66
N THR A 39 -5.32 -6.63 11.50
CA THR A 39 -3.96 -6.76 10.98
C THR A 39 -3.87 -6.28 9.54
N LEU A 40 -4.81 -6.69 8.68
CA LEU A 40 -4.84 -6.26 7.29
C LEU A 40 -5.14 -4.75 7.16
N GLN A 41 -6.02 -4.20 7.99
CA GLN A 41 -6.27 -2.76 8.04
C GLN A 41 -5.03 -1.96 8.47
N LYS A 42 -4.28 -2.45 9.46
CA LYS A 42 -2.98 -1.85 9.84
C LYS A 42 -1.99 -1.92 8.68
N ARG A 43 -1.96 -3.02 7.93
CA ARG A 43 -1.11 -3.15 6.73
C ARG A 43 -1.50 -2.15 5.64
N ILE A 44 -2.79 -1.95 5.37
CA ILE A 44 -3.28 -0.92 4.43
C ILE A 44 -2.80 0.48 4.87
N LYS A 45 -2.91 0.82 6.16
CA LYS A 45 -2.42 2.12 6.69
C LYS A 45 -0.92 2.32 6.45
N HIS A 46 -0.13 1.27 6.65
CA HIS A 46 1.31 1.32 6.38
C HIS A 46 1.59 1.53 4.89
N LEU A 47 0.91 0.79 4.00
CA LEU A 47 1.06 0.93 2.55
C LEU A 47 0.68 2.33 2.05
N ASN A 48 -0.40 2.91 2.58
CA ASN A 48 -0.79 4.30 2.26
C ASN A 48 0.27 5.32 2.70
N SER A 49 0.93 5.08 3.84
CA SER A 49 2.04 5.92 4.31
C SER A 49 3.24 5.82 3.37
N LEU A 50 3.60 4.61 2.96
CA LEU A 50 4.69 4.35 2.00
C LEU A 50 4.44 5.02 0.64
N ILE A 51 3.22 4.89 0.11
CA ILE A 51 2.81 5.55 -1.14
C ILE A 51 2.96 7.06 -1.02
N SER A 52 2.57 7.64 0.11
CA SER A 52 2.68 9.08 0.36
C SER A 52 4.14 9.53 0.46
N ASP A 53 4.99 8.76 1.14
CA ASP A 53 6.44 9.01 1.20
C ASP A 53 7.08 8.97 -0.19
N CYS A 54 6.76 7.96 -1.00
CA CYS A 54 7.26 7.85 -2.36
C CYS A 54 6.87 9.07 -3.21
N LYS A 55 5.60 9.50 -3.14
CA LYS A 55 5.11 10.70 -3.84
C LYS A 55 5.87 11.96 -3.44
N LEU A 56 6.08 12.17 -2.14
CA LEU A 56 6.83 13.32 -1.63
C LEU A 56 8.28 13.30 -2.15
N ARG A 57 8.95 12.16 -2.09
CA ARG A 57 10.34 12.01 -2.53
C ARG A 57 10.49 12.15 -4.04
N ILE A 58 9.54 11.67 -4.83
CA ILE A 58 9.51 11.90 -6.29
C ILE A 58 9.38 13.40 -6.58
N ASN A 59 8.48 14.11 -5.89
CA ASN A 59 8.29 15.54 -6.09
C ASN A 59 9.51 16.39 -5.71
N VAL A 60 10.32 15.94 -4.74
CA VAL A 60 11.57 16.62 -4.36
C VAL A 60 12.69 16.38 -5.38
N HIS A 61 12.61 15.30 -6.16
CA HIS A 61 13.62 14.94 -7.17
C HIS A 61 13.27 15.40 -8.59
N ASN A 62 12.08 15.96 -8.81
CA ASN A 62 11.64 16.61 -10.05
C ASN A 62 11.83 18.12 -9.97
#